data_AF-A0A3D3J0W1-F1
#
_entry.id   AF-A0A3D3J0W1-F1
#
_cell.length_a   1.000
_cell.length_b   1.000
_cell.length_c   1.000
_cell.angle_alpha   90.00
_cell.angle_beta   90.00
_cell.angle_gamma   90.00
#
_symmetry.space_group_name_H-M   'P 1'
#
loop_
_entity.id
_entity.type
_entity.pdbx_description
1 polymer ?
#
loop_
_entity_poly.entity_id
_entity_poly.type
_entity_poly.pdbx_seq_one_letter_code
_entity_poly.pdbx_strand_id
1 'polypeptide(L)'
;MEEEKEEAIDHPADEWFSDIKGIDAASAIKNSGSESAFKAVLKIFYDSINDKYTELERCYYENDWKNYTIKIHALKSSSRLIGAMGLGERAEKLEMAGKENDIDYITNNHEAVMEEFLKYREELAGVFKADVKDDDAGKPLADDYIMESIYEELKDAADAMDCDRIEAIMKEVEEYAIPSGEKERFDLIRRSADMYDYEGILDALSK
;
A
#
# COMPACT_ATOMS: atom_id res chain seq x y z
N MET A 1 10.65 14.76 43.02
CA MET A 1 9.48 14.19 42.35
C MET A 1 9.09 15.25 41.33
N GLU A 2 9.75 15.17 40.18
CA GLU A 2 9.55 16.14 39.09
C GLU A 2 8.28 15.72 38.38
N GLU A 3 7.24 16.54 38.52
CA GLU A 3 6.02 16.43 37.74
C GLU A 3 6.37 16.95 36.33
N GLU A 4 6.52 16.01 35.39
CA GLU A 4 6.57 16.33 33.97
C GLU A 4 5.21 16.91 33.57
N LYS A 5 5.22 18.22 33.29
CA LYS A 5 4.11 18.91 32.62
C LYS A 5 3.95 18.29 31.23
N GLU A 6 2.83 17.61 31.00
CA GLU A 6 2.34 17.36 29.65
C GLU A 6 2.00 18.71 29.01
N GLU A 7 2.93 19.21 28.20
CA GLU A 7 2.65 20.31 27.28
C GLU A 7 1.66 19.80 26.24
N ALA A 8 0.43 20.30 26.31
CA ALA A 8 -0.54 20.17 25.25
C ALA A 8 0.04 20.84 24.00
N ILE A 9 0.44 20.03 23.03
CA ILE A 9 0.98 20.51 21.76
C ILE A 9 -0.22 21.05 20.97
N ASP A 10 -0.35 22.38 20.98
CA ASP A 10 -1.29 23.12 20.14
C ASP A 10 -0.77 23.05 18.69
N HIS A 11 -1.23 22.03 17.96
CA HIS A 11 -0.89 21.86 16.55
C HIS A 11 -1.77 22.79 15.70
N PRO A 12 -1.18 23.75 14.97
CA PRO A 12 -1.94 24.65 14.11
C PRO A 12 -2.65 23.85 13.02
N ALA A 13 -3.86 24.28 12.66
CA ALA A 13 -4.79 23.63 11.72
C ALA A 13 -4.31 23.52 10.25
N ASP A 14 -3.01 23.64 9.99
CA ASP A 14 -2.36 23.62 8.66
C ASP A 14 -1.43 22.41 8.45
N GLU A 15 -1.41 21.45 9.38
CA GLU A 15 -0.56 20.25 9.25
C GLU A 15 -1.22 19.19 8.37
N TRP A 16 -0.46 18.55 7.48
CA TRP A 16 -0.96 17.60 6.47
C TRP A 16 -1.70 16.37 7.05
N PHE A 17 -1.57 16.15 8.35
CA PHE A 17 -2.18 15.04 9.07
C PHE A 17 -3.42 15.42 9.90
N SER A 18 -3.76 16.71 10.02
CA SER A 18 -4.87 17.18 10.86
C SER A 18 -6.23 16.70 10.37
N ASP A 19 -6.38 16.48 9.06
CA ASP A 19 -7.65 16.12 8.42
C ASP A 19 -7.79 14.62 8.07
N ILE A 20 -6.82 13.78 8.47
CA ILE A 20 -6.89 12.36 8.16
C ILE A 20 -7.92 11.68 9.06
N LYS A 21 -9.09 11.35 8.48
CA LYS A 21 -10.17 10.72 9.22
C LYS A 21 -9.74 9.38 9.81
N GLY A 22 -10.14 9.15 11.06
CA GLY A 22 -9.88 7.90 11.77
C GLY A 22 -8.46 7.77 12.32
N ILE A 23 -7.58 8.77 12.11
CA ILE A 23 -6.23 8.79 12.63
C ILE A 23 -6.09 9.81 13.75
N ASP A 24 -5.67 9.35 14.92
CA ASP A 24 -5.16 10.20 15.99
C ASP A 24 -3.67 10.49 15.74
N ALA A 25 -3.41 11.62 15.07
CA ALA A 25 -2.05 12.03 14.72
C ALA A 25 -1.17 12.31 15.94
N ALA A 26 -1.73 12.83 17.04
CA ALA A 26 -0.98 13.09 18.26
C ALA A 26 -0.45 11.79 18.86
N SER A 27 -1.31 10.76 18.97
CA SER A 27 -0.90 9.42 19.40
C SER A 27 0.10 8.80 18.42
N ALA A 28 -0.10 8.96 17.10
CA ALA A 28 0.79 8.40 16.08
C ALA A 28 2.19 9.01 16.13
N ILE A 29 2.31 10.34 16.26
CA ILE A 29 3.59 11.06 16.39
C ILE A 29 4.29 10.69 17.69
N LYS A 30 3.54 10.56 18.80
CA LYS A 30 4.10 10.07 20.06
C LYS A 30 4.67 8.66 19.92
N ASN A 31 3.99 7.78 19.19
CA ASN A 31 4.44 6.40 18.95
C ASN A 31 5.65 6.32 18.00
N SER A 32 5.71 7.17 16.98
CA SER A 32 6.80 7.20 15.99
C SER A 32 8.02 8.00 16.44
N GLY A 33 7.85 8.94 17.38
CA GLY A 33 8.88 9.83 17.92
C GLY A 33 9.09 11.13 17.14
N SER A 34 8.58 11.25 15.93
CA SER A 34 8.59 12.49 15.14
C SER A 34 7.53 12.47 14.03
N GLU A 35 7.21 13.65 13.50
CA GLU A 35 6.33 13.80 12.33
C GLU A 35 6.89 13.07 11.09
N SER A 36 8.19 13.20 10.83
CA SER A 36 8.84 12.53 9.69
C SER A 36 8.79 11.01 9.81
N ALA A 37 9.00 10.48 11.02
CA ALA A 37 8.86 9.06 11.31
C ALA A 37 7.40 8.61 11.20
N PHE A 38 6.44 9.43 11.64
CA PHE A 38 5.02 9.15 11.47
C PHE A 38 4.65 9.05 9.98
N LYS A 39 5.07 10.01 9.15
CA LYS A 39 4.83 9.98 7.70
C LYS A 39 5.38 8.71 7.05
N ALA A 40 6.60 8.30 7.40
CA ALA A 40 7.22 7.08 6.89
C ALA A 40 6.45 5.82 7.29
N VAL A 41 6.04 5.71 8.56
CA VAL A 41 5.26 4.58 9.06
C VAL A 41 3.87 4.54 8.44
N LEU A 42 3.24 5.69 8.25
CA LEU A 42 1.95 5.82 7.62
C LEU A 42 2.01 5.43 6.13
N LYS A 43 3.12 5.74 5.44
CA LYS A 43 3.40 5.28 4.07
C LYS A 43 3.54 3.75 4.00
N ILE A 44 4.31 3.15 4.91
CA ILE A 44 4.44 1.69 5.01
C ILE A 44 3.07 1.04 5.26
N PHE A 45 2.25 1.63 6.14
CA PHE A 45 0.90 1.15 6.37
C PHE A 45 0.08 1.17 5.08
N TYR A 46 0.01 2.33 4.41
CA TYR A 46 -0.70 2.55 3.15
C TYR A 46 -0.28 1.55 2.06
N ASP A 47 1.02 1.38 1.83
CA ASP A 47 1.54 0.47 0.80
C ASP A 47 1.22 -1.00 1.13
N SER A 48 1.10 -1.35 2.41
CA SER A 48 0.80 -2.72 2.86
C SER A 48 -0.70 -3.09 2.88
N ILE A 49 -1.62 -2.15 2.62
CA ILE A 49 -3.06 -2.37 2.82
C ILE A 49 -3.58 -3.53 1.95
N ASN A 50 -3.30 -3.49 0.65
CA ASN A 50 -3.82 -4.47 -0.32
C ASN A 50 -3.29 -5.88 -0.04
N ASP A 51 -2.00 -6.01 0.24
CA ASP A 51 -1.37 -7.30 0.53
C ASP A 51 -1.95 -7.91 1.82
N LYS A 52 -2.02 -7.12 2.90
CA LYS A 52 -2.58 -7.59 4.18
C LYS A 52 -4.05 -7.96 4.07
N TYR A 53 -4.85 -7.18 3.33
CA TYR A 53 -6.25 -7.48 3.07
C TYR A 53 -6.37 -8.84 2.36
N THR A 54 -5.63 -9.03 1.27
CA THR A 54 -5.66 -10.26 0.47
C THR A 54 -5.27 -11.48 1.31
N GLU A 55 -4.23 -11.34 2.14
CA GLU A 55 -3.80 -12.41 3.02
C GLU A 55 -4.82 -12.76 4.10
N LEU A 56 -5.51 -11.76 4.67
CA LEU A 56 -6.54 -11.95 5.69
C LEU A 56 -7.79 -12.61 5.11
N GLU A 57 -8.26 -12.14 3.95
CA GLU A 57 -9.37 -12.76 3.20
C GLU A 57 -9.05 -14.22 2.87
N ARG A 58 -7.84 -14.51 2.38
CA ARG A 58 -7.42 -15.89 2.08
C ARG A 58 -7.51 -16.77 3.33
N CYS A 59 -6.92 -16.33 4.45
CA CYS A 59 -6.99 -17.09 5.70
C CYS A 59 -8.44 -17.28 6.18
N TYR A 60 -9.31 -16.30 5.99
CA TYR A 60 -10.73 -16.37 6.34
C TYR A 60 -11.47 -17.42 5.50
N TYR A 61 -11.39 -17.35 4.16
CA TYR A 61 -12.09 -18.29 3.28
C TYR A 61 -11.56 -19.73 3.39
N GLU A 62 -10.27 -19.90 3.66
CA GLU A 62 -9.66 -21.21 3.89
C GLU A 62 -9.91 -21.76 5.31
N ASN A 63 -10.59 -20.99 6.18
CA ASN A 63 -10.78 -21.29 7.60
C ASN A 63 -9.45 -21.54 8.36
N ASP A 64 -8.36 -20.89 7.93
CA ASP A 64 -7.05 -20.95 8.56
C ASP A 64 -6.99 -19.98 9.75
N TRP A 65 -7.73 -20.30 10.80
CA TRP A 65 -7.90 -19.43 11.97
C TRP A 65 -6.61 -19.14 12.72
N LYS A 66 -5.63 -20.05 12.63
CA LYS A 66 -4.33 -19.86 13.26
C LYS A 66 -3.55 -18.75 12.55
N ASN A 67 -3.41 -18.82 11.23
CA ASN A 67 -2.71 -17.76 10.49
C ASN A 67 -3.53 -16.47 10.45
N TYR A 68 -4.85 -16.57 10.39
CA TYR A 68 -5.75 -15.42 10.54
C TYR A 68 -5.45 -14.64 11.84
N THR A 69 -5.38 -15.34 12.98
CA THR A 69 -5.12 -14.71 14.29
C THR A 69 -3.76 -14.01 14.33
N ILE A 70 -2.74 -14.59 13.69
CA ILE A 70 -1.41 -13.98 13.60
C ILE A 70 -1.46 -12.70 12.74
N LYS A 71 -2.13 -12.77 11.59
CA LYS A 71 -2.22 -11.64 10.66
C LYS A 71 -3.08 -10.51 11.21
N ILE A 72 -4.19 -10.82 11.89
CA ILE A 72 -5.05 -9.80 12.50
C ILE A 72 -4.36 -9.14 13.70
N HIS A 73 -3.51 -9.87 14.44
CA HIS A 73 -2.62 -9.28 15.44
C HIS A 73 -1.62 -8.28 14.82
N ALA A 74 -1.05 -8.62 13.65
CA ALA A 74 -0.17 -7.71 12.92
C ALA A 74 -0.94 -6.45 12.46
N LEU A 75 -2.16 -6.61 11.95
CA LEU A 75 -3.04 -5.49 11.58
C LEU A 75 -3.32 -4.59 12.78
N LYS A 76 -3.69 -5.16 13.94
CA LYS A 76 -3.90 -4.42 15.19
C LYS A 76 -2.69 -3.54 15.54
N SER A 77 -1.51 -4.15 15.60
CA SER A 77 -0.28 -3.45 15.98
C SER A 77 0.05 -2.33 15.00
N SER A 78 -0.07 -2.59 13.69
CA SER A 78 0.17 -1.57 12.66
C SER A 78 -0.87 -0.43 12.68
N SER A 79 -2.12 -0.73 13.01
CA SER A 79 -3.19 0.28 13.10
C SER A 79 -2.98 1.21 14.30
N ARG A 80 -2.63 0.66 15.47
CA ARG A 80 -2.31 1.48 16.66
C ARG A 80 -1.08 2.36 16.43
N LEU A 81 -0.10 1.86 15.69
CA LEU A 81 1.12 2.59 15.40
C LEU A 81 0.84 3.87 14.60
N ILE A 82 -0.08 3.82 13.64
CA ILE A 82 -0.50 4.99 12.85
C ILE A 82 -1.62 5.81 13.49
N GLY A 83 -2.02 5.52 14.73
CA GLY A 83 -3.13 6.22 15.40
C GLY A 83 -4.53 5.84 14.92
N ALA A 84 -4.68 4.79 14.10
CA ALA A 84 -5.97 4.22 13.70
C ALA A 84 -6.58 3.37 14.83
N MET A 85 -6.91 4.03 15.95
CA MET A 85 -7.25 3.36 17.21
C MET A 85 -8.51 2.50 17.10
N GLY A 86 -9.55 2.99 16.43
CA GLY A 86 -10.80 2.25 16.24
C GLY A 86 -10.62 0.95 15.44
N LEU A 87 -9.82 1.00 14.37
CA LEU A 87 -9.46 -0.20 13.61
C LEU A 87 -8.64 -1.17 14.47
N GLY A 88 -7.69 -0.66 15.24
CA GLY A 88 -6.89 -1.44 16.18
C GLY A 88 -7.74 -2.17 17.23
N GLU A 89 -8.74 -1.51 17.81
CA GLU A 89 -9.67 -2.12 18.78
C GLU A 89 -10.52 -3.23 18.15
N ARG A 90 -11.01 -3.04 16.93
CA ARG A 90 -11.78 -4.08 16.23
C ARG A 90 -10.92 -5.26 15.82
N ALA A 91 -9.70 -5.00 15.35
CA ALA A 91 -8.71 -6.05 15.07
C ALA A 91 -8.35 -6.85 16.33
N GLU A 92 -8.28 -6.21 17.50
CA GLU A 92 -8.06 -6.89 18.78
C GLU A 92 -9.21 -7.82 19.15
N LYS A 93 -10.47 -7.42 18.92
CA LYS A 93 -11.63 -8.29 19.17
C LYS A 93 -11.61 -9.53 18.28
N LEU A 94 -11.26 -9.38 17.00
CA LEU A 94 -11.07 -10.50 16.08
C LEU A 94 -9.88 -11.39 16.49
N GLU A 95 -8.78 -10.79 16.96
CA GLU A 95 -7.63 -11.54 17.50
C GLU A 95 -8.03 -12.38 18.72
N MET A 96 -8.78 -11.79 19.65
CA MET A 96 -9.27 -12.50 20.85
C MET A 96 -10.21 -13.64 20.47
N ALA A 97 -11.16 -13.39 19.57
CA ALA A 97 -12.05 -14.42 19.05
C ALA A 97 -11.26 -15.58 18.41
N GLY A 98 -10.21 -15.28 17.65
CA GLY A 98 -9.30 -16.28 17.08
C GLY A 98 -8.57 -17.11 18.14
N LYS A 99 -8.11 -16.49 19.24
CA LYS A 99 -7.48 -17.19 20.37
C LYS A 99 -8.46 -18.07 21.15
N GLU A 100 -9.71 -17.63 21.27
CA GLU A 100 -10.78 -18.33 21.98
C GLU A 100 -11.53 -19.35 21.10
N ASN A 101 -11.21 -19.40 19.80
CA ASN A 101 -11.91 -20.19 18.77
C ASN A 101 -13.40 -19.80 18.63
N ASP A 102 -13.74 -18.54 18.85
CA ASP A 102 -15.08 -17.98 18.60
C ASP A 102 -15.22 -17.61 17.11
N ILE A 103 -15.45 -18.64 16.29
CA ILE A 103 -15.56 -18.49 14.83
C ILE A 103 -16.82 -17.72 14.43
N ASP A 104 -17.89 -17.83 15.22
CA ASP A 104 -19.13 -17.08 14.99
C ASP A 104 -18.87 -15.58 15.13
N TYR A 105 -18.08 -15.16 16.14
CA TYR A 105 -17.69 -13.75 16.24
C TYR A 105 -16.85 -13.30 15.04
N ILE A 106 -15.87 -14.10 14.61
CA ILE A 106 -15.02 -13.76 13.45
C ILE A 106 -15.88 -13.57 12.20
N THR A 107 -16.72 -14.55 11.87
CA THR A 107 -17.54 -14.53 10.65
C THR A 107 -18.57 -13.40 10.63
N ASN A 108 -19.13 -13.01 11.78
CA ASN A 108 -20.06 -11.88 11.86
C ASN A 108 -19.41 -10.50 11.79
N ASN A 109 -18.08 -10.40 12.00
CA ASN A 109 -17.40 -9.11 12.12
C ASN A 109 -16.28 -8.90 11.10
N HIS A 110 -15.76 -9.96 10.47
CA HIS A 110 -14.61 -9.89 9.58
C HIS A 110 -14.82 -8.90 8.43
N GLU A 111 -15.93 -9.03 7.69
CA GLU A 111 -16.25 -8.19 6.53
C GLU A 111 -16.24 -6.70 6.89
N ALA A 112 -16.91 -6.32 7.98
CA ALA A 112 -16.96 -4.94 8.45
C ALA A 112 -15.58 -4.37 8.81
N VAL A 113 -14.69 -5.19 9.40
CA VAL A 113 -13.32 -4.76 9.71
C VAL A 113 -12.47 -4.64 8.45
N MET A 114 -12.66 -5.52 7.47
CA MET A 114 -11.93 -5.48 6.21
C MET A 114 -12.37 -4.29 5.33
N GLU A 115 -13.67 -4.00 5.27
CA GLU A 115 -14.19 -2.80 4.61
C GLU A 115 -13.62 -1.51 5.22
N GLU A 116 -13.57 -1.43 6.55
CA GLU A 116 -12.97 -0.29 7.22
C GLU A 116 -11.48 -0.20 6.92
N PHE A 117 -10.75 -1.31 6.99
CA PHE A 117 -9.33 -1.34 6.68
C PHE A 117 -9.03 -0.82 5.27
N LEU A 118 -9.83 -1.21 4.28
CA LEU A 118 -9.71 -0.71 2.90
C LEU A 118 -10.01 0.79 2.78
N LYS A 119 -10.94 1.35 3.56
CA LYS A 119 -11.23 2.79 3.55
C LYS A 119 -10.04 3.64 3.94
N TYR A 120 -9.15 3.15 4.80
CA TYR A 120 -7.89 3.87 5.09
C TYR A 120 -7.02 4.05 3.85
N ARG A 121 -7.13 3.18 2.84
CA ARG A 121 -6.43 3.41 1.57
C ARG A 121 -6.95 4.64 0.85
N GLU A 122 -8.26 4.86 0.85
CA GLU A 122 -8.87 6.02 0.20
C GLU A 122 -8.56 7.31 0.98
N GLU A 123 -8.70 7.27 2.31
CA GLU A 123 -8.41 8.43 3.18
C GLU A 123 -6.93 8.82 3.13
N LEU A 124 -6.01 7.84 3.06
CA LEU A 124 -4.57 8.09 2.97
C LEU A 124 -4.09 8.35 1.54
N ALA A 125 -4.92 8.07 0.53
CA ALA A 125 -4.56 8.38 -0.84
C ALA A 125 -4.33 9.88 -1.01
N GLY A 126 -5.11 10.76 -0.36
CA GLY A 126 -4.90 12.21 -0.45
C GLY A 126 -3.54 12.68 0.10
N VAL A 127 -3.01 11.97 1.09
CA VAL A 127 -1.74 12.27 1.76
C VAL A 127 -0.54 11.79 0.93
N PHE A 128 -0.63 10.57 0.38
CA PHE A 128 0.45 9.95 -0.37
C PHE A 128 0.28 10.04 -1.88
N LYS A 129 -0.81 10.59 -2.41
CA LYS A 129 -0.89 10.98 -3.83
C LYS A 129 0.11 12.08 -4.19
N ALA A 130 0.72 12.73 -3.20
CA ALA A 130 1.87 13.62 -3.42
C ALA A 130 3.23 12.88 -3.42
N ASP A 131 3.30 11.62 -2.96
CA ASP A 131 4.55 10.83 -2.82
C ASP A 131 4.53 9.48 -3.57
N VAL A 132 3.37 9.02 -4.06
CA VAL A 132 3.32 8.35 -5.35
C VAL A 132 3.58 9.47 -6.32
N LYS A 133 4.64 9.39 -7.11
CA LYS A 133 4.63 10.09 -8.39
C LYS A 133 3.35 9.63 -9.09
N ASP A 134 2.29 10.40 -8.96
CA ASP A 134 1.26 10.48 -9.98
C ASP A 134 1.98 11.11 -11.16
N ASP A 135 2.82 10.30 -11.80
CA ASP A 135 3.41 10.66 -13.05
C ASP A 135 2.25 10.91 -14.02
N ASP A 136 1.09 10.26 -13.88
CA ASP A 136 -0.04 10.35 -14.82
C ASP A 136 -0.92 11.60 -14.74
N ALA A 137 -0.89 12.37 -13.65
CA ALA A 137 -1.74 13.55 -13.50
C ALA A 137 -1.31 14.69 -14.44
N GLY A 138 -1.79 14.61 -15.69
CA GLY A 138 -1.48 15.54 -16.78
C GLY A 138 -0.71 14.90 -17.94
N LYS A 139 -0.30 13.63 -17.83
CA LYS A 139 0.34 12.91 -18.93
C LYS A 139 -0.69 12.34 -19.89
N PRO A 140 -0.39 12.32 -21.19
CA PRO A 140 -1.24 11.65 -22.15
C PRO A 140 -1.33 10.15 -21.79
N LEU A 141 -2.55 9.61 -21.86
CA LEU A 141 -2.75 8.16 -21.78
C LEU A 141 -1.95 7.50 -22.91
N ALA A 142 -1.14 6.50 -22.58
CA ALA A 142 -0.58 5.60 -23.58
C ALA A 142 -1.75 4.78 -24.14
N ASP A 143 -2.26 5.21 -25.29
CA ASP A 143 -3.26 4.45 -26.03
C ASP A 143 -2.67 3.13 -26.57
N ASP A 144 -3.52 2.30 -27.15
CA ASP A 144 -3.12 0.99 -27.65
C ASP A 144 -1.94 1.07 -28.64
N TYR A 145 -1.86 2.15 -29.43
CA TYR A 145 -0.79 2.35 -30.41
C TYR A 145 0.54 2.68 -29.73
N ILE A 146 0.53 3.55 -28.71
CA ILE A 146 1.71 3.88 -27.91
C ILE A 146 2.19 2.65 -27.14
N MET A 147 1.28 1.90 -26.52
CA MET A 147 1.61 0.68 -25.79
C MET A 147 2.23 -0.39 -26.69
N GLU A 148 1.68 -0.59 -27.90
CA GLU A 148 2.22 -1.54 -28.89
C GLU A 148 3.65 -1.15 -29.30
N SER A 149 3.90 0.14 -29.56
CA SER A 149 5.25 0.65 -29.88
C SER A 149 6.24 0.40 -28.74
N ILE A 150 5.87 0.73 -27.50
CA ILE A 150 6.71 0.52 -26.32
C ILE A 150 7.06 -0.97 -26.17
N TYR A 151 6.09 -1.86 -26.36
CA TYR A 151 6.28 -3.29 -26.23
C TYR A 151 7.16 -3.88 -27.33
N GLU A 152 7.04 -3.42 -28.57
CA GLU A 152 7.92 -3.81 -29.66
C GLU A 152 9.37 -3.38 -29.37
N GLU A 153 9.57 -2.14 -28.93
CA GLU A 153 10.89 -1.61 -28.61
C GLU A 153 11.55 -2.29 -27.40
N LEU A 154 10.78 -2.56 -26.34
CA LEU A 154 11.25 -3.30 -25.17
C LEU A 154 11.63 -4.73 -25.53
N LYS A 155 10.85 -5.37 -26.40
CA LYS A 155 11.14 -6.72 -26.88
C LYS A 155 12.46 -6.74 -27.64
N ASP A 156 12.63 -5.84 -28.62
CA ASP A 156 13.85 -5.73 -29.40
C ASP A 156 15.08 -5.45 -28.53
N ALA A 157 14.94 -4.56 -27.54
CA ALA A 157 16.02 -4.23 -26.62
C ALA A 157 16.37 -5.39 -25.67
N ALA A 158 15.37 -6.13 -25.18
CA ALA A 158 15.56 -7.31 -24.35
C ALA A 158 16.19 -8.48 -25.13
N ASP A 159 15.74 -8.73 -26.36
CA ASP A 159 16.33 -9.73 -27.26
C ASP A 159 17.81 -9.41 -27.57
N ALA A 160 18.14 -8.11 -27.70
CA ALA A 160 19.51 -7.63 -27.85
C ALA A 160 20.31 -7.57 -26.53
N MET A 161 19.67 -7.83 -25.38
CA MET A 161 20.25 -7.66 -24.03
C MET A 161 20.87 -6.26 -23.81
N ASP A 162 20.25 -5.24 -24.40
CA ASP A 162 20.73 -3.86 -24.41
C ASP A 162 20.10 -3.07 -23.24
N CYS A 163 20.78 -3.07 -22.10
CA CYS A 163 20.30 -2.42 -20.89
C CYS A 163 20.14 -0.91 -21.04
N ASP A 164 21.05 -0.25 -21.78
CA ASP A 164 21.03 1.19 -21.97
C ASP A 164 19.78 1.59 -22.76
N ARG A 165 19.41 0.77 -23.75
CA ARG A 165 18.21 0.97 -24.56
C ARG A 165 16.93 0.68 -23.77
N ILE A 166 16.92 -0.34 -22.90
CA ILE A 166 15.78 -0.60 -21.99
C ILE A 166 15.60 0.56 -21.01
N GLU A 167 16.67 1.09 -20.41
CA GLU A 167 16.61 2.23 -19.51
C GLU A 167 16.06 3.48 -20.22
N ALA A 168 16.49 3.72 -21.46
CA ALA A 168 15.99 4.82 -22.28
C ALA A 168 14.48 4.70 -22.53
N ILE A 169 14.00 3.51 -22.91
CA ILE A 169 12.57 3.25 -23.13
C ILE A 169 11.80 3.44 -21.82
N MET A 170 12.27 2.85 -20.71
CA MET A 170 11.60 2.98 -19.41
C MET A 170 11.43 4.45 -18.99
N LYS A 171 12.43 5.29 -19.27
CA LYS A 171 12.38 6.72 -19.02
C LYS A 171 11.38 7.46 -19.93
N GLU A 172 11.26 7.05 -21.19
CA GLU A 172 10.25 7.61 -22.11
C GLU A 172 8.84 7.24 -21.66
N VAL A 173 8.63 6.01 -21.19
CA VAL A 173 7.32 5.58 -20.69
C VAL A 173 6.89 6.33 -19.43
N GLU A 174 7.84 6.84 -18.63
CA GLU A 174 7.50 7.74 -17.53
C GLU A 174 6.75 8.99 -18.03
N GLU A 175 6.81 9.38 -19.30
CA GLU A 175 6.05 10.51 -19.86
C GLU A 175 4.58 10.19 -20.21
N TYR A 176 4.14 8.94 -20.01
CA TYR A 176 2.79 8.51 -20.33
C TYR A 176 2.05 7.89 -19.14
N ALA A 177 0.73 7.98 -19.24
CA ALA A 177 -0.17 7.28 -18.34
C ALA A 177 -0.48 5.86 -18.78
N ILE A 178 -0.11 4.87 -17.96
CA ILE A 178 -0.30 3.46 -18.31
C ILE A 178 -1.77 3.06 -18.06
N PRO A 179 -2.47 2.53 -19.08
CA PRO A 179 -3.84 2.08 -18.92
C PRO A 179 -4.00 1.08 -17.78
N SER A 180 -5.08 1.22 -17.01
CA SER A 180 -5.36 0.35 -15.87
C SER A 180 -5.35 -1.16 -16.20
N GLY A 181 -5.71 -1.54 -17.43
CA GLY A 181 -5.66 -2.94 -17.90
C GLY A 181 -4.25 -3.47 -18.17
N GLU A 182 -3.29 -2.60 -18.49
CA GLU A 182 -1.89 -2.97 -18.77
C GLU A 182 -0.97 -2.78 -17.56
N LYS A 183 -1.46 -2.15 -16.49
CA LYS A 183 -0.64 -1.77 -15.33
C LYS A 183 0.09 -2.95 -14.68
N GLU A 184 -0.60 -4.07 -14.48
CA GLU A 184 0.01 -5.27 -13.88
C GLU A 184 1.13 -5.85 -14.75
N ARG A 185 0.91 -5.88 -16.07
CA ARG A 185 1.91 -6.33 -17.04
C ARG A 185 3.11 -5.40 -17.05
N PHE A 186 2.87 -4.10 -17.10
CA PHE A 186 3.93 -3.09 -17.12
C PHE A 186 4.75 -3.08 -15.82
N ASP A 187 4.11 -3.26 -14.67
CA ASP A 187 4.78 -3.40 -13.37
C ASP A 187 5.66 -4.66 -13.29
N LEU A 188 5.30 -5.73 -14.00
CA LEU A 188 6.16 -6.91 -14.15
C LEU A 188 7.40 -6.60 -15.00
N ILE A 189 7.21 -5.98 -16.17
CA ILE A 189 8.31 -5.58 -17.07
C ILE A 189 9.29 -4.65 -16.34
N ARG A 190 8.79 -3.64 -15.60
CA ARG A 190 9.62 -2.70 -14.84
C ARG A 190 10.50 -3.42 -13.81
N ARG A 191 9.91 -4.33 -13.03
CA ARG A 191 10.66 -5.13 -12.05
C ARG A 191 11.72 -6.02 -12.71
N SER A 192 11.39 -6.64 -13.83
CA SER A 192 12.37 -7.45 -14.57
C SER A 192 13.51 -6.60 -15.12
N ALA A 193 13.23 -5.39 -15.63
CA ALA A 193 14.27 -4.44 -16.06
C ALA A 193 15.19 -4.00 -14.91
N ASP A 194 14.64 -3.67 -13.74
CA ASP A 194 15.43 -3.31 -12.54
C ASP A 194 16.37 -4.45 -12.09
N MET A 195 15.99 -5.70 -12.36
CA MET A 195 16.77 -6.91 -12.05
C MET A 195 17.67 -7.37 -13.21
N TYR A 196 17.71 -6.65 -14.34
CA TYR A 196 18.38 -7.08 -15.58
C TYR A 196 17.91 -8.46 -16.08
N ASP A 197 16.66 -8.81 -15.79
CA ASP A 197 16.01 -10.05 -16.17
C ASP A 197 15.36 -9.90 -17.55
N TYR A 198 16.18 -10.02 -18.60
CA TYR A 198 15.71 -9.88 -19.98
C TYR A 198 14.70 -10.98 -20.36
N GLU A 199 14.85 -12.18 -19.82
CA GLU A 199 13.91 -13.28 -20.07
C GLU A 199 12.55 -12.99 -19.43
N GLY A 200 12.53 -12.45 -18.21
CA GLY A 200 11.30 -12.00 -17.55
C GLY A 200 10.59 -10.86 -18.31
N ILE A 201 11.35 -9.95 -18.94
CA ILE A 201 10.77 -8.93 -19.83
C ILE A 201 10.08 -9.59 -21.03
N LEU A 202 10.76 -10.51 -21.71
CA LEU A 202 10.22 -11.21 -22.88
C LEU A 202 8.99 -12.05 -22.53
N ASP A 203 9.02 -12.74 -21.38
CA ASP A 203 7.89 -13.53 -20.88
C ASP A 203 6.67 -12.64 -20.59
N ALA A 204 6.87 -11.47 -19.98
CA ALA A 204 5.81 -10.50 -19.73
C ALA A 204 5.24 -9.93 -21.04
N LEU A 205 6.07 -9.79 -22.08
CA LEU A 205 5.67 -9.33 -23.42
C LEU A 205 5.02 -10.41 -24.28
N SER A 206 5.11 -11.70 -23.89
CA SER A 206 4.51 -12.81 -24.63
C SER A 206 3.05 -13.15 -24.27
N LYS A 207 2.54 -12.55 -23.18
CA LYS A 207 1.18 -12.73 -22.67
C LYS A 207 0.16 -11.81 -23.34
#